data_AF-A0A4U5Q6S2-F1
#
_entry.id   AF-A0A4U5Q6S2-F1
#
_cell.length_a   1.000
_cell.length_b   1.000
_cell.length_c   1.000
_cell.angle_alpha   90.00
_cell.angle_beta   90.00
_cell.angle_gamma   90.00
#
_symmetry.space_group_name_H-M   'P 1'
#
loop_
_entity.id
_entity.type
_entity.pdbx_description
1 polymer ?
#
loop_
_entity_poly.entity_id
_entity_poly.type
_entity_poly.pdbx_seq_one_letter_code
_entity_poly.pdbx_strand_id
1 'polypeptide(L)'
;MAGLIKAFAATLVLCLLTRGSCDCSLNNINIGTVRSGKEISGQAEWNVTVVNNCQCAQSQIQLSCTGFQTVENIDPSILSKQGDTCLLINGSSLEASASVNFSYAWDPPFLLLPQGSVIHGC
;
A
#
# COMPACT_ATOMS: atom_id res chain seq x y z
N MET A 1 -49.81 14.66 -3.90
CA MET A 1 -48.76 14.35 -4.91
C MET A 1 -47.48 15.18 -4.73
N ALA A 2 -47.56 16.52 -4.56
CA ALA A 2 -46.36 17.36 -4.42
C ALA A 2 -45.47 17.07 -3.20
N GLY A 3 -46.04 16.69 -2.05
CA GLY A 3 -45.27 16.36 -0.83
C GLY A 3 -44.45 15.07 -0.94
N LEU A 4 -44.98 14.05 -1.62
CA LEU A 4 -44.29 12.78 -1.87
C LEU A 4 -43.12 12.96 -2.85
N ILE A 5 -43.28 13.81 -3.87
CA ILE A 5 -42.20 14.14 -4.81
C ILE A 5 -41.05 14.87 -4.11
N LYS A 6 -41.37 15.82 -3.22
CA LYS A 6 -40.36 16.55 -2.43
C LYS A 6 -39.62 15.64 -1.45
N ALA A 7 -40.32 14.74 -0.77
CA ALA A 7 -39.72 13.77 0.14
C ALA A 7 -38.78 12.81 -0.63
N PHE A 8 -39.23 12.29 -1.77
CA PHE A 8 -38.41 11.41 -2.61
C PHE A 8 -37.16 12.11 -3.16
N ALA A 9 -37.31 13.37 -3.61
CA ALA A 9 -36.19 14.18 -4.07
C ALA A 9 -35.18 14.46 -2.94
N ALA A 10 -35.64 14.74 -1.72
CA ALA A 10 -34.77 14.96 -0.56
C ALA A 10 -34.00 13.70 -0.17
N THR A 11 -34.63 12.52 -0.19
CA THR A 11 -33.95 11.24 0.08
C THR A 11 -32.92 10.93 -0.99
N LEU A 12 -33.22 11.18 -2.27
CA LEU A 12 -32.31 10.92 -3.38
C LEU A 12 -31.06 11.82 -3.31
N VAL A 13 -31.23 13.10 -2.98
CA VAL A 13 -30.11 14.04 -2.76
C VAL A 13 -29.26 13.59 -1.56
N LEU A 14 -29.87 13.15 -0.46
CA LEU A 14 -29.12 12.67 0.70
C LEU A 14 -28.32 11.40 0.38
N CYS A 15 -28.88 10.45 -0.38
CA CYS A 15 -28.17 9.25 -0.83
C CYS A 15 -27.04 9.55 -1.83
N LEU A 16 -27.16 10.61 -2.63
CA LEU A 16 -26.10 11.06 -3.53
C LEU A 16 -24.98 11.77 -2.76
N LEU A 17 -25.28 12.46 -1.66
CA LEU A 17 -24.29 13.11 -0.79
C LEU A 17 -23.54 12.12 0.10
N THR A 18 -24.11 10.96 0.43
CA THR A 18 -23.44 9.92 1.23
C THR A 18 -22.55 9.01 0.40
N ARG A 19 -22.69 9.00 -0.93
CA ARG A 19 -21.77 8.30 -1.83
C ARG A 19 -20.55 9.18 -2.10
N GLY A 20 -19.69 9.30 -1.08
CA GLY A 20 -18.33 9.76 -1.32
C GLY A 20 -17.67 8.79 -2.29
N SER A 21 -17.36 9.25 -3.51
CA SER A 21 -16.56 8.47 -4.44
C SER A 21 -15.17 8.34 -3.84
N CYS A 22 -14.84 7.17 -3.29
CA CYS A 22 -13.46 6.90 -2.91
C CYS A 22 -12.65 6.70 -4.18
N ASP A 23 -11.91 7.73 -4.54
CA ASP A 23 -10.92 7.67 -5.62
C ASP A 23 -9.63 7.05 -5.07
N CYS A 24 -9.70 5.75 -4.82
CA CYS A 24 -8.56 4.95 -4.39
C CYS A 24 -7.97 4.21 -5.58
N SER A 25 -6.65 4.20 -5.63
CA SER A 25 -5.88 3.54 -6.67
C SER A 25 -4.55 3.06 -6.10
N LEU A 26 -3.78 2.37 -6.95
CA LEU A 26 -2.43 1.95 -6.62
C LEU A 26 -1.51 3.13 -6.24
N ASN A 27 -1.78 4.34 -6.76
CA ASN A 27 -1.00 5.56 -6.45
C ASN A 27 -1.14 5.99 -4.99
N ASN A 28 -2.14 5.48 -4.27
CA ASN A 28 -2.27 5.72 -2.84
C ASN A 28 -1.30 4.86 -2.02
N ILE A 29 -0.71 3.80 -2.59
CA ILE A 29 0.38 3.07 -1.96
C ILE A 29 1.68 3.86 -2.16
N ASN A 30 2.20 4.45 -1.09
CA ASN A 30 3.43 5.23 -1.11
C ASN A 30 4.56 4.46 -0.42
N ILE A 31 5.75 4.50 -1.01
CA ILE A 31 6.92 3.79 -0.50
C ILE A 31 8.00 4.82 -0.20
N GLY A 32 8.30 5.01 1.08
CA GLY A 32 9.46 5.78 1.54
C GLY A 32 10.63 4.85 1.78
N THR A 33 11.83 5.24 1.35
CA THR A 33 13.07 4.53 1.67
C THR A 33 14.10 5.52 2.18
N VAL A 34 14.62 5.29 3.38
CA VAL A 34 15.60 6.16 4.03
C VAL A 34 16.80 5.35 4.52
N ARG A 35 18.00 5.92 4.39
CA ARG A 35 19.22 5.26 4.89
C ARG A 35 19.13 5.19 6.42
N SER A 36 19.34 4.00 6.99
CA SER A 36 19.27 3.84 8.46
C SER A 36 20.51 4.35 9.18
N GLY A 37 21.64 4.44 8.46
CA GLY A 37 22.96 4.75 8.99
C GLY A 37 23.76 3.52 9.43
N LYS A 38 23.16 2.32 9.40
CA LYS A 38 23.88 1.06 9.66
C LYS A 38 24.44 0.46 8.39
N GLU A 39 25.38 -0.47 8.58
CA GLU A 39 25.89 -1.35 7.54
C GLU A 39 25.77 -2.80 8.00
N ILE A 40 25.22 -3.66 7.14
CA ILE A 40 25.08 -5.10 7.36
C ILE A 40 25.96 -5.80 6.34
N SER A 41 26.95 -6.57 6.81
CA SER A 41 27.90 -7.27 5.94
C SER A 41 28.57 -6.37 4.89
N GLY A 42 28.84 -5.10 5.26
CA GLY A 42 29.47 -4.11 4.37
C GLY A 42 28.52 -3.45 3.36
N GLN A 43 27.20 -3.71 3.42
CA GLN A 43 26.20 -3.03 2.60
C GLN A 43 25.37 -2.06 3.45
N ALA A 44 25.02 -0.90 2.90
CA ALA A 44 24.19 0.08 3.61
C ALA A 44 22.80 -0.49 3.90
N GLU A 45 22.31 -0.28 5.12
CA GLU A 45 20.93 -0.64 5.52
C GLU A 45 19.97 0.52 5.20
N TRP A 46 18.80 0.16 4.68
CA TRP A 46 17.72 1.05 4.29
C TRP A 46 16.44 0.66 5.00
N ASN A 47 15.77 1.64 5.61
CA ASN A 47 14.45 1.48 6.21
C ASN A 47 13.39 1.84 5.17
N VAL A 48 12.50 0.90 4.90
CA VAL A 48 11.37 1.05 3.99
C VAL A 48 10.09 1.20 4.79
N THR A 49 9.27 2.17 4.40
CA THR A 49 7.91 2.36 4.91
C THR A 49 6.95 2.32 3.73
N VAL A 50 6.04 1.34 3.72
CA VAL A 50 4.95 1.27 2.74
C VAL A 50 3.67 1.73 3.42
N VAL A 51 3.02 2.75 2.88
CA VAL A 51 1.83 3.39 3.46
C VAL A 51 0.66 3.31 2.48
N ASN A 52 -0.52 2.94 2.98
CA ASN A 52 -1.77 3.09 2.24
C ASN A 52 -2.41 4.46 2.55
N ASN A 53 -2.18 5.45 1.71
CA ASN A 53 -2.75 6.80 1.84
C ASN A 53 -4.19 6.90 1.30
N CYS A 54 -4.87 5.78 1.08
CA CYS A 54 -6.28 5.74 0.72
C CYS A 54 -7.13 5.49 1.97
N GLN A 55 -8.38 5.95 1.92
CA GLN A 55 -9.37 5.78 2.99
C GLN A 55 -10.00 4.37 3.05
N CYS A 56 -9.68 3.52 2.09
CA CYS A 56 -10.11 2.14 1.98
C CYS A 56 -8.92 1.20 2.17
N ALA A 57 -9.21 0.00 2.67
CA ALA A 57 -8.23 -1.06 2.81
C ALA A 57 -7.72 -1.54 1.45
N GLN A 58 -6.44 -1.90 1.37
CA GLN A 58 -5.85 -2.49 0.16
C GLN A 58 -5.09 -3.77 0.53
N SER A 59 -5.38 -4.87 -0.17
CA SER A 59 -4.73 -6.17 0.04
C SER A 59 -3.97 -6.61 -1.22
N GLN A 60 -3.29 -7.76 -1.15
CA GLN A 60 -2.55 -8.32 -2.29
C GLN A 60 -1.60 -7.29 -2.90
N ILE A 61 -0.98 -6.45 -2.07
CA ILE A 61 -0.08 -5.39 -2.50
C ILE A 61 1.20 -6.04 -3.02
N GLN A 62 1.42 -5.89 -4.32
CA GLN A 62 2.60 -6.38 -5.03
C GLN A 62 3.53 -5.21 -5.34
N LEU A 63 4.80 -5.39 -5.03
CA LEU A 63 5.87 -4.46 -5.35
C LEU A 63 6.72 -5.02 -6.48
N SER A 64 7.10 -4.19 -7.45
CA SER A 64 8.12 -4.55 -8.43
C SER A 64 9.46 -4.73 -7.72
N CYS A 65 10.04 -5.92 -7.79
CA CYS A 65 11.31 -6.25 -7.15
C CYS A 65 12.21 -7.14 -8.01
N THR A 66 12.13 -6.98 -9.34
CA THR A 66 13.04 -7.62 -10.30
C THR A 66 14.49 -7.25 -9.98
N GLY A 67 15.32 -8.28 -9.81
CA GLY A 67 16.72 -8.09 -9.42
C GLY A 67 16.93 -7.67 -7.97
N PHE A 68 15.88 -7.51 -7.15
CA PHE A 68 16.03 -7.17 -5.74
C PHE A 68 16.83 -8.23 -4.98
N GLN A 69 17.84 -7.76 -4.25
CA GLN A 69 18.72 -8.54 -3.40
C GLN A 69 18.94 -7.82 -2.07
N THR A 70 19.24 -8.58 -1.03
CA THR A 70 19.59 -8.04 0.29
C THR A 70 20.49 -9.04 1.00
N VAL A 71 21.50 -8.56 1.71
CA VAL A 71 22.32 -9.38 2.60
C VAL A 71 21.73 -9.52 3.99
N GLU A 72 20.77 -8.66 4.33
CA GLU A 72 19.97 -8.75 5.54
C GLU A 72 18.72 -9.59 5.25
N ASN A 73 18.40 -10.53 6.14
CA ASN A 73 17.21 -11.37 6.00
C ASN A 73 15.94 -10.58 6.36
N ILE A 74 15.01 -10.49 5.42
CA ILE A 74 13.69 -9.90 5.66
C ILE A 74 12.73 -11.01 6.10
N ASP A 75 11.89 -10.73 7.10
CA ASP A 75 10.83 -11.66 7.48
C ASP A 75 9.89 -11.90 6.28
N PRO A 76 9.76 -13.14 5.78
CA PRO A 76 8.90 -13.46 4.65
C PRO A 76 7.43 -13.10 4.88
N SER A 77 7.00 -13.00 6.15
CA SER A 77 5.65 -12.54 6.48
C SER A 77 5.41 -11.06 6.20
N ILE A 78 6.47 -10.26 6.09
CA ILE A 78 6.41 -8.83 5.75
C ILE A 78 6.64 -8.61 4.26
N LEU A 79 7.63 -9.26 3.66
CA LEU A 79 7.91 -9.17 2.22
C LEU A 79 8.42 -10.51 1.69
N SER A 80 7.65 -11.12 0.80
CA SER A 80 8.02 -12.38 0.14
C SER A 80 8.22 -12.19 -1.35
N LYS A 81 9.37 -12.63 -1.87
CA LYS A 81 9.68 -12.56 -3.31
C LYS A 81 8.98 -13.70 -4.07
N GLN A 82 8.29 -13.35 -5.16
CA GLN A 82 7.52 -14.24 -6.03
C GLN A 82 7.93 -13.99 -7.49
N GLY A 83 9.11 -14.50 -7.87
CA GLY A 83 9.71 -14.21 -9.17
C GLY A 83 10.19 -12.76 -9.24
N ASP A 84 9.56 -11.97 -10.10
CA ASP A 84 9.88 -10.56 -10.35
C ASP A 84 9.08 -9.59 -9.45
N THR A 85 8.11 -10.09 -8.70
CA THR A 85 7.28 -9.30 -7.80
C THR A 85 7.53 -9.70 -6.35
N CYS A 86 7.22 -8.80 -5.42
CA CYS A 86 7.31 -9.04 -3.99
C CYS A 86 5.94 -8.79 -3.36
N LEU A 87 5.41 -9.78 -2.65
CA LEU A 87 4.13 -9.70 -1.97
C LEU A 87 4.34 -9.15 -0.55
N LEU A 88 3.65 -8.06 -0.26
CA LEU A 88 3.67 -7.40 1.04
C LEU A 88 2.72 -8.11 2.02
N ILE A 89 3.11 -8.23 3.29
CA ILE A 89 2.29 -8.74 4.41
C ILE A 89 1.54 -10.05 4.10
N ASN A 90 2.17 -10.96 3.34
CA ASN A 90 1.54 -12.18 2.82
C ASN A 90 0.20 -11.95 2.09
N GLY A 91 0.04 -10.78 1.47
CA GLY A 91 -1.18 -10.38 0.76
C GLY A 91 -2.34 -9.98 1.69
N SER A 92 -2.09 -9.85 2.98
CA SER A 92 -3.06 -9.35 3.96
C SER A 92 -3.47 -7.91 3.64
N SER A 93 -4.55 -7.45 4.29
CA SER A 93 -5.04 -6.08 4.15
C SER A 93 -4.12 -5.09 4.85
N LEU A 94 -3.71 -4.05 4.12
CA LEU A 94 -3.16 -2.83 4.68
C LEU A 94 -4.30 -1.82 4.82
N GLU A 95 -4.73 -1.61 6.06
CA GLU A 95 -5.87 -0.76 6.39
C GLU A 95 -5.66 0.71 5.96
N ALA A 96 -6.75 1.48 5.96
CA ALA A 96 -6.74 2.89 5.62
C ALA A 96 -5.73 3.66 6.50
N SER A 97 -4.87 4.46 5.87
CA SER A 97 -3.78 5.22 6.52
C SER A 97 -2.76 4.36 7.30
N ALA A 98 -2.81 3.03 7.18
CA ALA A 98 -1.87 2.14 7.85
C ALA A 98 -0.55 2.05 7.07
N SER A 99 0.49 1.62 7.78
CA SER A 99 1.81 1.40 7.20
C SER A 99 2.43 0.09 7.68
N VAL A 100 3.33 -0.45 6.86
CA VAL A 100 4.23 -1.54 7.26
C VAL A 100 5.67 -1.11 7.01
N ASN A 101 6.57 -1.58 7.87
CA ASN A 101 7.98 -1.23 7.83
C ASN A 101 8.83 -2.48 7.74
N PHE A 102 9.94 -2.40 7.01
CA PHE A 102 10.99 -3.40 7.01
C PHE A 102 12.32 -2.74 6.64
N SER A 103 13.42 -3.46 6.86
CA SER A 103 14.75 -3.02 6.49
C SER A 103 15.36 -4.00 5.49
N TYR A 104 16.23 -3.49 4.62
CA TYR A 104 17.08 -4.30 3.76
C TYR A 104 18.48 -3.71 3.70
N ALA A 105 19.47 -4.56 3.43
CA ALA A 105 20.84 -4.13 3.26
C ALA A 105 21.30 -4.38 1.83
N TRP A 106 21.47 -3.30 1.08
CA TRP A 106 21.98 -3.30 -0.29
C TRP A 106 22.53 -1.93 -0.68
N ASP A 107 23.55 -1.89 -1.55
CA ASP A 107 24.14 -0.67 -2.05
C ASP A 107 24.37 -0.80 -3.56
N PRO A 108 23.77 0.06 -4.41
CA PRO A 108 22.94 1.25 -4.13
C PRO A 108 21.54 0.92 -3.56
N PRO A 109 20.78 1.93 -3.05
CA PRO A 109 19.39 1.71 -2.65
C PRO A 109 18.57 1.18 -3.84
N PHE A 110 17.69 0.23 -3.56
CA PHE A 110 16.78 -0.32 -4.55
C PHE A 110 15.45 0.43 -4.55
N LEU A 111 14.95 0.72 -5.76
CA LEU A 111 13.67 1.39 -5.96
C LEU A 111 12.55 0.35 -6.04
N LEU A 112 11.84 0.17 -4.94
CA LEU A 112 10.58 -0.58 -4.91
C LEU A 112 9.45 0.30 -5.44
N LEU A 113 8.62 -0.25 -6.33
CA LEU A 113 7.46 0.45 -6.91
C LEU A 113 6.19 -0.37 -6.69
N PRO A 114 5.05 0.25 -6.36
CA PRO A 114 3.77 -0.44 -6.38
C PRO A 114 3.49 -0.97 -7.79
N GLN A 115 3.09 -2.23 -7.90
CA GLN A 115 2.74 -2.88 -9.17
C GLN A 115 1.28 -3.30 -9.23
N GLY A 116 0.70 -3.68 -8.09
CA GLY A 116 -0.71 -4.06 -8.01
C GLY A 116 -1.23 -4.08 -6.58
N SER A 117 -2.54 -3.96 -6.45
CA SER A 117 -3.28 -4.11 -5.19
C SER A 117 -4.75 -4.44 -5.49
N VAL A 118 -5.45 -4.98 -4.49
CA VAL A 118 -6.90 -5.18 -4.50
C VAL A 118 -7.50 -4.24 -3.47
N ILE A 119 -8.35 -3.31 -3.92
CA ILE A 119 -9.02 -2.32 -3.08
C ILE A 119 -10.29 -2.94 -2.51
N HIS A 120 -10.45 -2.82 -1.20
CA HIS A 120 -11.61 -3.34 -0.47
C HIS A 120 -12.46 -2.20 0.05
N GLY A 121 -13.77 -2.25 -0.21
CA GLY A 121 -14.81 -1.55 0.55
C GLY A 121 -14.57 -0.06 0.74
N CYS A 122 -15.15 0.70 -0.18
CA CYS A 122 -15.37 2.12 -0.10
C CYS A 122 -16.89 2.36 -0.21
#